data_AF-A0A0B1SVA1-F1
#
_entry.id   AF-A0A0B1SVA1-F1
#
_cell.length_a   1.000
_cell.length_b   1.000
_cell.length_c   1.000
_cell.angle_alpha   90.00
_cell.angle_beta   90.00
_cell.angle_gamma   90.00
#
_symmetry.space_group_name_H-M   'P 1'
#
loop_
_entity.id
_entity.type
_entity.pdbx_description
1 polymer ?
#
loop_
_entity_poly.entity_id
_entity_poly.type
_entity_poly.pdbx_seq_one_letter_code
_entity_poly.pdbx_strand_id
1 'polypeptide(L)' 'MQFLYFPIYDRYKENAKDFGPIVPRLVHFLYNDLDVLEEDSILEWAGTIDEASELRRIMKPVVEWLQQDSDEDEDESEGE' A
#
# COMPACT_ATOMS: atom_id res chain seq x y z
N MET A 1 7.81 4.01 11.93
CA MET A 1 7.01 5.10 11.32
C MET A 1 5.51 4.79 11.35
N GLN A 2 4.91 4.47 12.51
CA GLN A 2 3.53 3.92 12.54
C GLN A 2 2.39 4.96 12.44
N PHE A 3 2.70 6.26 12.45
CA PHE A 3 1.69 7.31 12.61
C PHE A 3 0.99 7.78 11.32
N LEU A 4 1.52 7.46 10.13
CA LEU A 4 1.01 8.02 8.86
C LEU A 4 -0.17 7.24 8.26
N TYR A 5 -0.29 5.95 8.56
CA TYR A 5 -1.36 5.09 8.05
C TYR A 5 -2.62 5.13 8.93
N PHE A 6 -2.45 5.53 10.20
CA PHE A 6 -3.52 5.58 11.20
C PHE A 6 -4.68 6.50 10.77
N PRO A 7 -4.46 7.73 10.25
CA PRO A 7 -5.55 8.58 9.78
C PRO A 7 -6.29 8.00 8.56
N ILE A 8 -5.58 7.32 7.65
CA ILE A 8 -6.19 6.68 6.47
C ILE A 8 -7.10 5.53 6.91
N TYR A 9 -6.61 4.70 7.84
CA TYR A 9 -7.35 3.57 8.38
C TYR A 9 -8.56 4.00 9.24
N ASP A 10 -8.40 5.02 10.08
CA ASP A 10 -9.50 5.59 10.87
C ASP A 10 -10.57 6.20 9.97
N ARG A 11 -10.15 6.96 8.94
CA ARG A 11 -11.09 7.53 7.97
C ARG A 11 -11.84 6.46 7.19
N TYR A 12 -11.16 5.36 6.85
CA TYR A 12 -11.79 4.19 6.24
C TYR A 12 -12.84 3.56 7.16
N LYS A 13 -12.58 3.44 8.47
CA LYS A 13 -13.57 2.93 9.43
C LYS A 13 -14.79 3.83 9.56
N GLU A 14 -14.60 5.14 9.52
CA GLU A 14 -15.69 6.12 9.63
C GLU A 14 -16.61 6.12 8.41
N ASN A 15 -16.06 5.98 7.19
CA ASN A 15 -16.85 6.01 5.96
C ASN A 15 -16.30 5.07 4.88
N ALA A 16 -16.35 3.77 5.14
CA ALA A 16 -15.82 2.75 4.23
C ALA A 16 -16.47 2.77 2.83
N LYS A 17 -17.75 3.16 2.73
CA LYS A 17 -18.51 3.14 1.46
C LYS A 17 -18.00 4.18 0.47
N ASP A 18 -17.75 5.40 0.94
CA ASP A 18 -17.31 6.49 0.07
C ASP A 18 -15.80 6.61 0.02
N PHE A 19 -15.11 6.28 1.12
CA PHE A 19 -13.66 6.44 1.23
C PHE A 19 -12.89 5.20 0.75
N GLY A 20 -13.43 4.00 0.90
CA GLY A 20 -12.78 2.75 0.50
C GLY A 20 -12.21 2.79 -0.92
N PRO A 21 -13.01 3.12 -1.95
CA PRO A 21 -12.52 3.19 -3.33
C PRO A 21 -11.38 4.19 -3.57
N ILE A 22 -11.19 5.16 -2.67
CA ILE A 22 -10.19 6.21 -2.77
C ILE A 22 -8.86 5.78 -2.12
N VAL A 23 -8.91 4.91 -1.11
CA VAL A 23 -7.73 4.51 -0.31
C VAL A 23 -6.55 4.03 -1.18
N PRO A 24 -6.72 3.10 -2.14
CA PRO A 24 -5.58 2.61 -2.93
C PRO A 24 -4.93 3.73 -3.76
N ARG A 25 -5.76 4.61 -4.35
CA ARG A 25 -5.27 5.75 -5.13
C ARG A 25 -4.54 6.77 -4.25
N LEU A 26 -5.05 7.00 -3.04
CA LEU A 26 -4.39 7.90 -2.08
C LEU A 26 -3.03 7.34 -1.66
N VAL A 27 -2.95 6.06 -1.31
CA VAL A 27 -1.68 5.43 -0.91
C VAL A 27 -0.65 5.50 -2.03
N HIS A 28 -1.04 5.16 -3.26
CA HIS A 28 -0.16 5.28 -4.43
C HIS A 28 0.33 6.72 -4.66
N PHE A 29 -0.55 7.72 -4.53
CA PHE A 29 -0.19 9.14 -4.65
C PHE A 29 0.77 9.59 -3.55
N LEU A 30 0.55 9.15 -2.31
CA LEU A 30 1.43 9.49 -1.19
C LEU A 30 2.82 8.84 -1.30
N TYR A 31 2.93 7.68 -1.95
CA TYR A 31 4.20 7.04 -2.30
C TYR A 31 4.88 7.78 -3.46
N ASN A 32 4.25 7.82 -4.65
CA ASN A 32 4.91 8.28 -5.87
C ASN A 32 5.07 9.79 -6.00
N ASP A 33 4.03 10.56 -5.65
CA ASP A 33 3.98 11.99 -5.97
C ASP A 33 4.47 12.88 -4.83
N LEU A 34 4.30 12.43 -3.58
CA LEU A 34 4.65 13.21 -2.39
C LEU A 34 5.83 12.66 -1.59
N ASP A 35 6.30 11.43 -1.88
CA ASP A 35 7.41 10.79 -1.15
C ASP A 35 7.20 10.79 0.38
N VAL A 36 5.95 10.58 0.80
CA VAL A 36 5.52 10.61 2.21
C VAL A 36 5.51 9.21 2.82
N LEU A 37 5.22 8.20 2.00
CA LEU A 37 5.15 6.81 2.42
C LEU A 37 6.27 6.02 1.76
N GLU A 38 6.93 5.18 2.55
CA GLU A 38 7.94 4.23 2.07
C GLU A 38 7.30 2.88 1.77
N GLU A 39 7.88 2.14 0.83
CA GLU A 39 7.43 0.81 0.43
C GLU A 39 7.30 -0.14 1.62
N ASP A 40 8.38 -0.34 2.38
CA ASP A 40 8.42 -1.22 3.56
C ASP A 40 7.28 -0.93 4.53
N SER A 41 6.97 0.35 4.70
CA SER A 41 5.93 0.77 5.63
C SER A 41 4.51 0.52 5.08
N ILE A 42 4.30 0.63 3.76
CA ILE A 42 3.04 0.26 3.12
C ILE A 42 2.83 -1.26 3.20
N LEU A 43 3.87 -2.04 2.94
CA LEU A 43 3.85 -3.50 3.02
C LEU A 43 3.59 -3.98 4.46
N GLU A 44 4.27 -3.38 5.45
CA GLU A 44 4.05 -3.65 6.87
C GLU A 44 2.59 -3.37 7.25
N TRP A 45 2.09 -2.17 6.92
CA TRP A 45 0.71 -1.79 7.20
C TRP A 45 -0.28 -2.75 6.54
N ALA A 46 -0.09 -3.09 5.25
CA ALA A 46 -0.96 -4.02 4.54
C ALA A 46 -0.98 -5.42 5.19
N GLY A 47 0.15 -5.87 5.73
CA GLY A 47 0.27 -7.09 6.52
C GLY A 47 -0.52 -7.07 7.83
N THR A 48 -0.75 -5.89 8.42
CA THR A 48 -1.58 -5.75 9.64
C THR A 48 -3.09 -5.75 9.39
N ILE A 49 -3.52 -5.62 8.13
CA ILE A 49 -4.95 -5.58 7.78
C ILE A 49 -5.50 -7.00 7.77
N ASP A 50 -6.61 -7.20 8.49
CA ASP A 50 -7.34 -8.46 8.55
C ASP A 50 -7.63 -9.04 7.14
N GLU A 51 -7.33 -10.32 6.94
CA GLU A 51 -7.43 -10.97 5.64
C GLU A 51 -8.85 -11.01 5.07
N ALA A 52 -9.87 -11.04 5.92
CA ALA A 52 -11.27 -11.01 5.52
C ALA A 52 -11.80 -9.58 5.28
N SER A 53 -10.98 -8.56 5.53
CA SER A 53 -11.35 -7.16 5.35
C SER A 53 -11.43 -6.76 3.88
N GLU A 54 -12.48 -6.03 3.53
CA GLU A 54 -12.60 -5.35 2.24
C GLU A 54 -11.39 -4.41 1.97
N LEU A 55 -10.80 -3.84 3.02
CA LEU A 55 -9.61 -2.99 2.88
C LEU A 55 -8.42 -3.78 2.34
N ARG A 56 -8.24 -5.04 2.76
CA ARG A 56 -7.19 -5.91 2.25
C ARG A 56 -7.40 -6.21 0.78
N ARG A 57 -8.65 -6.43 0.37
CA ARG A 57 -9.03 -6.69 -1.02
C ARG A 57 -8.71 -5.50 -1.92
N ILE A 58 -9.06 -4.28 -1.52
CA ILE A 58 -8.85 -3.08 -2.33
C ILE A 58 -7.39 -2.61 -2.34
N MET A 59 -6.62 -2.91 -1.29
CA MET A 59 -5.18 -2.59 -1.21
C MET A 59 -4.30 -3.57 -2.00
N LYS A 60 -4.82 -4.76 -2.33
CA LYS A 60 -4.07 -5.81 -3.02
C LYS A 60 -3.32 -5.32 -4.28
N PRO A 61 -3.91 -4.53 -5.20
CA PRO A 61 -3.20 -4.06 -6.38
C PRO A 61 -2.01 -3.14 -6.08
N VAL A 62 -2.06 -2.37 -4.99
CA VAL A 62 -0.95 -1.49 -4.58
C VAL A 62 0.20 -2.32 -4.02
N VAL A 63 -0.12 -3.33 -3.21
CA VAL A 63 0.88 -4.26 -2.65
C VAL A 63 1.55 -5.07 -3.75
N GLU A 64 0.77 -5.63 -4.68
CA GLU A 64 1.32 -6.38 -5.82
C GLU A 64 2.20 -5.50 -6.71
N TRP A 65 1.83 -4.24 -6.93
CA TRP A 65 2.65 -3.31 -7.69
C TRP A 65 3.99 -3.01 -7.02
N LEU A 66 3.99 -2.70 -5.71
CA LEU A 66 5.22 -2.45 -4.95
C LEU A 66 6.15 -3.68 -4.95
N GLN A 67 5.58 -4.88 -4.81
CA GLN A 67 6.36 -6.11 -4.81
C GLN A 67 6.93 -6.48 -6.18
N GLN A 68 6.24 -6.12 -7.28
CA GLN A 68 6.75 -6.33 -8.63
C GLN A 68 7.93 -5.42 -8.97
N ASP A 69 7.92 -4.17 -8.50
CA ASP A 69 9.03 -3.22 -8.69
C ASP A 69 10.30 -3.74 -7.99
N SER A 70 10.15 -4.32 -6.78
CA SER A 70 11.24 -4.96 -6.04
C SER A 70 11.81 -6.21 -6.74
N ASP A 71 11.02 -6.96 -7.52
CA ASP A 71 11.48 -8.17 -8.23
C ASP A 71 12.16 -7.85 -9.57
N GLU A 72 11.93 -6.68 -10.19
CA GLU A 72 12.56 -6.29 -11.47
C GLU A 72 14.02 -5.80 -11.32
N ASP A 73 14.50 -5.55 -10.10
CA ASP A 73 15.88 -5.11 -9.81
C ASP A 73 16.88 -6.27 -9.49
N GLU A 74 16.42 -7.53 -9.41
CA GLU A 74 17.28 -8.69 -9.09
C GLU A 74 17.80 -9.48 -10.33
N ASP A 75 17.39 -9.13 -11.56
CA ASP A 75 17.65 -9.92 -12.77
C ASP A 75 18.68 -9.30 -13.77
N GLU A 76 19.65 -8.50 -13.30
CA GLU A 76 20.80 -8.01 -14.11
C GLU A 76 22.19 -8.43 -13.61
N SER A 77 22.33 -9.62 -13.01
CA SER A 77 23.63 -10.22 -12.72
C SER A 77 23.64 -11.74 -12.94
N GLU A 78 23.79 -12.17 -14.19
CA GLU A 78 24.72 -13.24 -14.62
C GLU A 78 24.45 -13.62 -16.09
N GLY A 79 25.31 -13.15 -16.99
CA GLY A 79 25.31 -13.53 -18.39
C GLY A 79 26.54 -13.00 -19.12
N GLU A 80 27.58 -13.84 -19.16
CA GLU A 80 28.92 -13.68 -19.76
C GLU A 80 28.98 -13.11 -21.19
#